data_AF-A0A2D6M992-F1
#
_entry.id   AF-A0A2D6M992-F1
#
_cell.length_a   1.000
_cell.length_b   1.000
_cell.length_c   1.000
_cell.angle_alpha   90.00
_cell.angle_beta   90.00
_cell.angle_gamma   90.00
#
_symmetry.space_group_name_H-M   'P 1'
#
loop_
_entity.id
_entity.type
_entity.pdbx_description
1 polymer ?
#
loop_
_entity_poly.entity_id
_entity_poly.type
_entity_poly.pdbx_seq_one_letter_code
_entity_poly.pdbx_strand_id
1 'polypeptide(L)'
;MIAAWLGTKALGLQRWIWLLALLAAIAGGILWLQAREEADDKANQEIGAKVQREGDLRKTIERAETANEAAENIKRDPDARRDGCLRHSRTPENC
;
A
#
# COMPACT_ATOMS: atom_id res chain seq x y z
N MET A 1 4.41 8.45 69.33
CA MET A 1 3.28 7.77 68.64
C MET A 1 2.88 8.41 67.31
N ILE A 2 3.06 9.72 67.09
CA ILE A 2 2.66 10.41 65.84
C ILE A 2 3.50 9.99 64.62
N ALA A 3 4.82 9.77 64.79
CA ALA A 3 5.73 9.42 63.70
C ALA A 3 5.43 8.05 63.05
N ALA A 4 5.00 7.05 63.84
CA ALA A 4 4.66 5.72 63.34
C ALA A 4 3.39 5.73 62.46
N TRP A 5 2.43 6.62 62.76
CA TRP A 5 1.17 6.73 62.03
C TRP A 5 1.31 7.46 60.68
N LEU A 6 2.26 8.41 60.59
CA LEU A 6 2.65 9.08 59.35
C LEU A 6 3.44 8.14 58.42
N GLY A 7 4.34 7.31 58.96
CA GLY A 7 5.11 6.33 58.19
C GLY A 7 4.24 5.27 57.48
N THR A 8 3.18 4.80 58.14
CA THR A 8 2.22 3.85 57.53
C THR A 8 1.40 4.46 56.40
N LYS A 9 1.03 5.75 56.49
CA LYS A 9 0.35 6.47 55.40
C LYS A 9 1.28 6.79 54.22
N ALA A 10 2.55 7.12 54.51
CA ALA A 10 3.56 7.36 53.49
C ALA A 10 3.87 6.11 52.66
N LEU A 11 3.92 4.93 53.28
CA LEU A 11 4.09 3.65 52.57
C LEU A 11 2.90 3.31 51.66
N GLY A 12 1.68 3.63 52.10
CA GLY A 12 0.48 3.47 51.28
C GLY A 12 0.50 4.39 50.05
N LEU A 13 0.85 5.66 50.25
CA LEU A 13 0.93 6.65 49.17
C LEU A 13 2.06 6.32 48.17
N GLN A 14 3.23 5.90 48.66
CA GLN A 14 4.36 5.47 47.85
C GLN A 14 3.97 4.29 46.95
N ARG A 15 3.21 3.32 47.46
CA ARG A 15 2.72 2.18 46.67
C ARG A 15 1.77 2.62 45.55
N TRP A 16 0.91 3.60 45.82
CA TRP A 16 0.03 4.18 44.80
C TRP A 16 0.80 4.97 43.73
N ILE A 17 1.85 5.71 44.11
CA ILE A 17 2.73 6.40 43.17
C ILE A 17 3.38 5.41 42.21
N TRP A 18 3.91 4.29 42.73
CA TRP A 18 4.49 3.23 41.89
C TRP A 18 3.47 2.57 40.97
N LEU A 19 2.25 2.31 41.46
CA LEU A 19 1.19 1.77 40.62
C LEU A 19 0.79 2.73 39.50
N LEU A 20 0.66 4.03 39.80
CA LEU A 20 0.36 5.05 38.79
C LEU A 20 1.51 5.21 37.78
N ALA A 21 2.76 5.18 38.24
CA ALA A 21 3.92 5.24 37.36
C ALA A 21 3.98 4.03 36.43
N LEU A 22 3.72 2.83 36.94
CA LEU A 22 3.64 1.62 36.13
C LEU A 22 2.53 1.71 35.08
N LEU A 23 1.35 2.19 35.49
CA LEU A 23 0.20 2.33 34.60
C LEU A 23 0.44 3.37 33.51
N ALA A 24 1.08 4.48 33.85
CA ALA A 24 1.52 5.50 32.90
C ALA A 24 2.58 4.96 31.92
N ALA A 25 3.53 4.14 32.39
CA ALA A 25 4.52 3.50 31.53
C ALA A 25 3.89 2.53 30.52
N ILE A 26 2.92 1.72 30.96
CA ILE A 26 2.18 0.80 30.08
C ILE A 26 1.37 1.59 29.04
N ALA A 27 0.61 2.59 29.48
CA ALA A 27 -0.18 3.43 28.57
C ALA A 27 0.70 4.17 27.56
N GLY A 28 1.83 4.73 28.01
CA GLY A 28 2.82 5.38 27.15
C GLY A 28 3.44 4.41 26.12
N GLY A 29 3.75 3.18 26.53
CA GLY A 29 4.25 2.14 25.63
C GLY A 29 3.25 1.75 24.55
N ILE A 30 1.97 1.61 24.89
CA ILE A 30 0.91 1.30 23.93
C ILE A 30 0.74 2.44 22.91
N LEU A 31 0.67 3.69 23.38
CA LEU A 31 0.55 4.85 22.49
C LEU A 31 1.77 5.01 21.58
N TRP A 32 2.96 4.69 22.07
CA TRP A 32 4.18 4.72 21.28
C TRP A 32 4.19 3.67 20.16
N LEU A 33 3.70 2.46 20.44
CA LEU A 33 3.56 1.40 19.43
C LEU A 33 2.51 1.77 18.37
N GLN A 34 1.35 2.28 18.78
CA GLN A 34 0.31 2.73 17.84
C GLN A 34 0.79 3.86 16.93
N ALA A 35 1.49 4.85 17.49
CA ALA A 35 2.07 5.95 16.70
C ALA A 35 3.13 5.47 15.70
N ARG A 36 3.84 4.37 16.02
CA ARG A 36 4.79 3.72 15.11
C ARG A 36 4.08 2.98 13.98
N GLU A 37 3.06 2.19 14.30
CA GLU A 37 2.26 1.47 13.30
C GLU A 37 1.60 2.45 12.31
N GLU A 38 1.01 3.54 12.79
CA GLU A 38 0.41 4.56 11.91
C GLU A 38 1.44 5.28 11.01
N ALA A 39 2.67 5.44 11.49
CA ALA A 39 3.75 6.03 10.70
C ALA A 39 4.25 5.07 9.61
N ASP A 40 4.40 3.79 9.95
CA ASP A 40 4.84 2.76 9.02
C ASP A 40 3.77 2.45 7.96
N ASP A 41 2.49 2.44 8.32
CA ASP A 41 1.38 2.24 7.37
C ASP A 41 1.30 3.36 6.34
N LYS A 42 1.49 4.63 6.76
CA LYS A 42 1.52 5.77 5.82
C LYS A 42 2.70 5.68 4.86
N ALA A 43 3.89 5.36 5.36
CA ALA A 43 5.07 5.20 4.52
C ALA A 43 4.91 4.06 3.50
N ASN A 44 4.33 2.94 3.91
CA ASN A 44 4.10 1.79 3.03
C ASN A 44 3.02 2.04 1.98
N GLN A 45 1.96 2.80 2.30
CA GLN A 45 0.93 3.17 1.33
C GLN A 45 1.47 4.05 0.20
N GLU A 46 2.35 5.01 0.53
CA GLU A 46 2.99 5.88 -0.48
C GLU A 46 3.92 5.09 -1.41
N ILE A 47 4.69 4.15 -0.87
CA ILE A 47 5.58 3.28 -1.66
C ILE A 47 4.76 2.35 -2.55
N GLY A 48 3.71 1.73 -2.01
CA GLY A 48 2.82 0.84 -2.76
C GLY A 48 2.12 1.53 -3.93
N ALA A 49 1.64 2.76 -3.74
CA ALA A 49 0.99 3.54 -4.79
C ALA A 49 1.96 3.91 -5.92
N LYS A 50 3.22 4.22 -5.61
CA LYS A 50 4.23 4.57 -6.61
C LYS A 50 4.64 3.36 -7.45
N VAL A 51 4.89 2.22 -6.81
CA VAL A 51 5.26 0.97 -7.49
C VAL A 51 4.14 0.47 -8.40
N GLN A 52 2.88 0.57 -7.96
CA GLN A 52 1.73 0.21 -8.80
C GLN A 52 1.63 1.09 -10.05
N ARG A 53 1.78 2.42 -9.92
CA ARG A 53 1.75 3.33 -11.07
C ARG A 53 2.86 3.03 -12.07
N GLU A 54 4.09 2.81 -11.60
CA GLU A 54 5.23 2.48 -12.47
C GLU A 54 5.04 1.12 -13.17
N GLY A 55 4.49 0.13 -12.46
CA GLY A 55 4.17 -1.19 -13.02
C GLY A 55 3.07 -1.12 -14.09
N ASP A 56 2.02 -0.33 -13.87
CA ASP A 56 0.91 -0.20 -14.81
C ASP A 56 1.31 0.58 -16.07
N LEU A 57 2.13 1.63 -15.92
CA LEU A 57 2.71 2.36 -17.05
C LEU A 57 3.56 1.42 -17.91
N ARG A 58 4.42 0.60 -17.28
CA ARG A 58 5.28 -0.35 -17.99
C ARG A 58 4.48 -1.40 -18.74
N LYS A 59 3.46 -1.99 -18.10
CA LYS A 59 2.55 -2.96 -18.75
C LYS A 59 1.76 -2.32 -19.90
N THR A 60 1.39 -1.05 -19.77
CA THR A 60 0.66 -0.34 -20.83
C THR A 60 1.54 -0.10 -22.05
N ILE A 61 2.80 0.29 -21.84
CA ILE A 61 3.78 0.46 -22.91
C ILE A 61 4.05 -0.88 -23.61
N GLU A 62 4.29 -1.94 -22.85
CA GLU A 62 4.53 -3.29 -23.39
C GLU A 62 3.34 -3.78 -24.24
N ARG A 63 2.10 -3.56 -23.78
CA ARG A 63 0.89 -3.88 -24.57
C ARG A 63 0.80 -3.05 -25.85
N ALA A 64 1.17 -1.77 -25.80
CA ALA A 64 1.14 -0.90 -26.96
C ALA A 64 2.21 -1.31 -27.99
N GLU A 65 3.42 -1.65 -27.54
CA GLU A 65 4.49 -2.18 -28.40
C GLU A 65 4.08 -3.50 -29.05
N THR A 66 3.55 -4.44 -28.26
CA THR A 66 3.06 -5.73 -28.78
C THR A 66 1.94 -5.53 -29.80
N ALA A 67 1.02 -4.60 -29.56
CA ALA A 67 -0.07 -4.29 -30.49
C ALA A 67 0.44 -3.64 -31.78
N ASN A 68 1.44 -2.75 -31.70
CA ASN A 68 2.07 -2.14 -32.86
C ASN A 68 2.83 -3.17 -33.70
N GLU A 69 3.59 -4.05 -33.06
CA GLU A 69 4.31 -5.13 -33.72
C GLU A 69 3.33 -6.10 -34.41
N ALA A 70 2.23 -6.47 -33.73
CA ALA A 70 1.17 -7.27 -34.34
C ALA A 70 0.52 -6.56 -35.54
N ALA A 71 0.25 -5.26 -35.44
CA ALA A 71 -0.30 -4.48 -36.55
C ALA A 71 0.68 -4.37 -37.73
N GLU A 72 1.99 -4.29 -37.46
CA GLU A 72 3.02 -4.28 -38.49
C GLU A 72 3.16 -5.64 -39.17
N ASN A 73 3.11 -6.73 -38.42
CA ASN A 73 3.11 -8.09 -38.95
C ASN A 73 1.89 -8.33 -39.84
N ILE A 74 0.69 -7.90 -39.40
CA ILE A 74 -0.52 -7.95 -40.22
C ILE A 74 -0.32 -7.13 -41.49
N LYS A 75 0.29 -5.93 -41.45
CA LYS A 75 0.53 -5.12 -42.67
C LYS A 75 1.48 -5.77 -43.68
N ARG A 76 2.41 -6.62 -43.22
CA ARG A 76 3.39 -7.31 -44.06
C ARG A 76 2.85 -8.62 -44.62
N ASP A 77 1.89 -9.25 -43.95
CA ASP A 77 1.24 -10.49 -44.38
C ASP A 77 -0.02 -10.21 -45.22
N PRO A 78 -0.01 -10.50 -46.53
CA PRO A 78 -1.15 -10.23 -47.40
C PRO A 78 -2.41 -11.02 -47.02
N ASP A 79 -2.28 -12.23 -46.48
CA ASP A 79 -3.42 -13.06 -46.10
C ASP A 79 -4.07 -12.53 -44.81
N ALA A 80 -3.25 -12.13 -43.84
CA ALA A 80 -3.74 -11.52 -42.60
C ALA A 80 -4.43 -10.16 -42.84
N ARG A 81 -3.96 -9.35 -43.81
CA ARG A 81 -4.65 -8.11 -44.21
C ARG A 81 -6.00 -8.39 -44.82
N ARG A 82 -6.08 -9.40 -45.69
CA ARG A 82 -7.32 -9.78 -46.35
C ARG A 82 -8.32 -10.32 -45.34
N ASP A 83 -7.91 -11.20 -44.42
CA ASP A 83 -8.77 -11.68 -43.33
C ASP A 83 -9.24 -10.54 -42.43
N GLY A 84 -8.35 -9.61 -42.07
CA GLY A 84 -8.70 -8.41 -41.32
C GLY A 84 -9.71 -7.51 -42.04
N CYS A 85 -9.53 -7.31 -43.35
CA CYS A 85 -10.45 -6.55 -44.20
C CYS A 85 -11.82 -7.23 -44.28
N LEU A 86 -11.87 -8.53 -44.50
CA LEU A 86 -13.12 -9.30 -44.55
C LEU A 86 -13.87 -9.31 -43.21
N ARG A 87 -13.15 -9.28 -42.08
CA ARG A 87 -13.75 -9.20 -40.74
C ARG A 87 -14.39 -7.86 -40.40
N HIS A 88 -13.85 -6.75 -40.90
CA HIS A 88 -14.28 -5.40 -40.51
C HIS A 88 -15.00 -4.63 -41.62
N SER A 89 -14.87 -5.06 -42.88
CA SER A 89 -15.52 -4.42 -44.02
C SER A 89 -16.99 -4.77 -44.09
N ARG A 90 -17.81 -3.77 -44.39
CA ARG A 90 -19.24 -3.96 -44.72
C ARG A 90 -19.45 -4.37 -46.19
N THR A 91 -18.41 -4.29 -47.02
CA THR A 91 -18.40 -4.65 -48.44
C THR A 91 -17.18 -5.54 -48.72
N PRO A 92 -17.30 -6.87 -48.53
CA PRO A 92 -16.17 -7.80 -48.58
C PRO A 92 -15.58 -7.99 -49.99
N GLU A 93 -16.29 -7.59 -51.04
CA GLU A 93 -15.82 -7.66 -52.44
C GLU A 93 -14.79 -6.59 -52.84
N ASN A 94 -14.52 -5.61 -51.98
CA ASN A 94 -13.43 -4.63 -52.15
C ASN A 94 -12.19 -4.95 -51.30
N CYS A 95 -12.17 -6.14 -50.70
CA CYS A 95 -11.04 -6.80 -50.06
C CYS A 95 -10.52 -7.92 -50.98
#